data_AF-A0A9J7MTH2-F1
#
_entry.id   AF-A0A9J7MTH2-F1
#
_cell.length_a   1.000
_cell.length_b   1.000
_cell.length_c   1.000
_cell.angle_alpha   90.00
_cell.angle_beta   90.00
_cell.angle_gamma   90.00
#
_symmetry.space_group_name_H-M   'P 1'
#
loop_
_entity.id
_entity.type
_entity.pdbx_description
1 polymer ?
#
loop_
_entity_poly.entity_id
_entity_poly.type
_entity_poly.pdbx_seq_one_letter_code
_entity_poly.pdbx_strand_id
1 'polypeptide(L)'
;MQEPSCLVNSGTAGSNELVTVEPCGLKPCGAIGCGVPPDVEFGTRNPVKNFHRPGEKVYINCNAGYIRENDDMSITCTENGTWSKTDNLGCSVDYRIQLSNTLLATDRYLPQLPPSTGHVNISFEAAVVEIIDADEKNEHMFGSMAFRLSWKDNRLSWTPSKYGNVTQLVLTTEDVWIPNIYLIRNSDAKFSMFPAAPVTVTSDGEVGWDIVDLLTTTCDLEPALFPFDTMTCPVCLGTTTSVERFNCPVEQGNEKPLESESYIEHFMKCGDQQKEVVDQWNAEWTVFVFLFVFCLFILCRFILVISKQVSYSLNK
;
A
#
# COMPACT_ATOMS: atom_id res chain seq x y z
N MET A 1 -13.90 -54.03 14.36
CA MET A 1 -12.85 -54.58 13.49
C MET A 1 -11.86 -53.46 13.24
N GLN A 2 -10.59 -53.70 13.53
CA GLN A 2 -9.51 -52.73 13.37
C GLN A 2 -9.15 -52.65 11.88
N GLU A 3 -9.04 -51.45 11.31
CA GLU A 3 -8.67 -51.27 9.89
C GLU A 3 -7.26 -51.82 9.65
N PRO A 4 -7.01 -52.51 8.52
CA PRO A 4 -5.67 -52.98 8.18
C PRO A 4 -4.74 -51.78 7.96
N SER A 5 -3.48 -51.89 8.41
CA SER A 5 -2.46 -50.84 8.26
C SER A 5 -1.42 -51.26 7.22
N CYS A 6 -0.99 -50.34 6.37
CA CYS A 6 -0.02 -50.59 5.30
C CYS A 6 1.19 -49.66 5.46
N LEU A 7 2.36 -50.16 5.03
CA LEU A 7 3.62 -49.41 5.03
C LEU A 7 3.69 -48.59 3.74
N VAL A 8 3.93 -47.29 3.86
CA VAL A 8 4.15 -46.39 2.71
C VAL A 8 5.61 -45.96 2.73
N ASN A 9 6.35 -46.18 1.64
CA ASN A 9 7.71 -45.66 1.50
C ASN A 9 7.65 -44.20 1.04
N SER A 10 7.93 -43.26 1.93
CA SER A 10 8.23 -41.88 1.58
C SER A 10 9.68 -41.78 1.08
N GLY A 11 9.92 -42.24 -0.15
CA GLY A 11 11.25 -42.25 -0.75
C GLY A 11 11.47 -41.13 -1.76
N THR A 12 12.09 -40.01 -1.34
CA THR A 12 13.13 -39.38 -2.16
C THR A 12 14.46 -40.03 -1.76
N ALA A 13 15.15 -40.61 -2.74
CA ALA A 13 16.35 -41.40 -2.54
C ALA A 13 17.41 -40.67 -1.69
N GLY A 14 17.77 -41.26 -0.55
CA GLY A 14 19.00 -40.93 0.18
C GLY A 14 18.84 -40.27 1.54
N SER A 15 18.12 -40.88 2.49
CA SER A 15 18.42 -40.82 3.93
C SER A 15 17.49 -41.75 4.72
N ASN A 16 17.95 -42.25 5.87
CA ASN A 16 17.30 -43.26 6.73
C ASN A 16 15.76 -43.14 6.77
N GLU A 17 15.07 -44.12 6.21
CA GLU A 17 13.61 -44.17 6.07
C GLU A 17 12.91 -44.24 7.44
N LEU A 18 12.20 -43.17 7.80
CA LEU A 18 11.11 -43.21 8.76
C LEU A 18 9.88 -43.78 8.04
N VAL A 19 9.57 -45.05 8.29
CA VAL A 19 8.38 -45.71 7.72
C VAL A 19 7.14 -45.24 8.47
N THR A 20 6.25 -44.51 7.80
CA THR A 20 4.95 -44.13 8.34
C THR A 20 3.94 -45.26 8.10
N VAL A 21 3.19 -45.62 9.15
CA VAL A 21 2.12 -46.64 9.10
C VAL A 21 0.80 -45.91 8.94
N GLU A 22 0.15 -46.02 7.78
CA GLU A 22 -1.17 -45.44 7.51
C GLU A 22 -2.25 -46.54 7.44
N PRO A 23 -3.50 -46.27 7.92
CA PRO A 23 -4.61 -47.21 7.77
C PRO A 23 -4.97 -47.36 6.29
N CYS A 24 -4.79 -48.55 5.72
CA CYS A 24 -5.17 -48.81 4.33
C CYS A 24 -6.68 -49.05 4.24
N GLY A 25 -7.39 -48.00 3.82
CA GLY A 25 -8.78 -48.08 3.37
C GLY A 25 -8.91 -48.93 2.11
N LEU A 26 -8.81 -50.26 2.23
CA LEU A 26 -9.05 -51.21 1.15
C LEU A 26 -10.50 -51.05 0.66
N LYS A 27 -10.69 -50.84 -0.65
CA LYS A 27 -12.01 -50.80 -1.27
C LYS A 27 -12.71 -52.16 -1.05
N PRO A 28 -13.85 -52.22 -0.35
CA PRO A 28 -14.56 -53.48 -0.15
C PRO A 28 -15.08 -54.01 -1.50
N CYS A 29 -14.93 -55.32 -1.75
CA CYS A 29 -15.41 -55.95 -2.97
C CYS A 29 -16.92 -55.74 -3.13
N GLY A 30 -17.36 -55.17 -4.26
CA GLY A 30 -18.77 -54.92 -4.56
C GLY A 30 -19.36 -53.65 -3.93
N ALA A 31 -18.59 -52.87 -3.17
CA ALA A 31 -19.07 -51.62 -2.59
C ALA A 31 -19.04 -50.46 -3.62
N ILE A 32 -20.13 -49.70 -3.68
CA ILE A 32 -20.22 -48.44 -4.41
C ILE A 32 -19.59 -47.34 -3.56
N GLY A 33 -18.68 -46.57 -4.14
CA GLY A 33 -17.93 -45.51 -3.46
C GLY A 33 -16.74 -45.04 -4.29
N CYS A 34 -16.15 -43.94 -3.85
CA CYS A 34 -15.08 -43.25 -4.57
C CYS A 34 -13.71 -43.80 -4.16
N GLY A 35 -12.80 -43.88 -5.13
CA GLY A 35 -11.40 -44.23 -4.88
C GLY A 35 -10.61 -43.07 -4.29
N VAL A 36 -9.29 -43.10 -4.45
CA VAL A 36 -8.42 -41.98 -4.05
C VAL A 36 -8.89 -40.69 -4.76
N PRO A 37 -9.05 -39.57 -4.03
CA PRO A 37 -9.32 -38.25 -4.63
C PRO A 37 -8.26 -37.82 -5.67
N PRO A 38 -8.50 -36.80 -6.51
CA PRO A 38 -7.49 -36.21 -7.40
C PRO A 38 -6.32 -35.57 -6.63
N ASP A 39 -5.08 -35.74 -7.09
CA ASP A 39 -3.87 -35.13 -6.49
C ASP A 39 -3.95 -33.61 -6.59
N VAL A 40 -3.57 -32.95 -5.49
CA VAL A 40 -3.61 -31.49 -5.37
C VAL A 40 -2.17 -31.03 -5.22
N GLU A 41 -1.67 -30.29 -6.21
CA GLU A 41 -0.37 -29.66 -6.09
C GLU A 41 -0.40 -28.66 -4.92
N PHE A 42 0.65 -28.72 -4.10
CA PHE A 42 0.84 -27.83 -2.95
C PHE A 42 -0.29 -27.87 -1.90
N GLY A 43 -1.02 -28.98 -1.82
CA GLY A 43 -2.04 -29.21 -0.82
C GLY A 43 -2.03 -30.64 -0.25
N THR A 44 -2.77 -30.81 0.83
CA THR A 44 -2.99 -32.10 1.50
C THR A 44 -4.48 -32.36 1.66
N ARG A 45 -4.86 -33.63 1.77
CA ARG A 45 -6.26 -34.05 1.89
C ARG A 45 -6.59 -34.45 3.31
N ASN A 46 -7.82 -34.17 3.74
CA ASN A 46 -8.34 -34.60 5.03
C ASN A 46 -9.79 -35.07 4.89
N PRO A 47 -10.13 -36.31 5.26
CA PRO A 47 -9.25 -37.35 5.80
C PRO A 47 -8.40 -38.03 4.70
N VAL A 48 -7.20 -38.48 5.05
CA VAL A 48 -6.34 -39.30 4.18
C VAL A 48 -6.89 -40.72 4.14
N LYS A 49 -7.66 -41.05 3.11
CA LYS A 49 -8.23 -42.38 2.89
C LYS A 49 -8.15 -42.75 1.41
N ASN A 50 -8.07 -44.06 1.14
CA ASN A 50 -8.05 -44.60 -0.22
C ASN A 50 -9.44 -44.97 -0.76
N PHE A 51 -10.46 -45.02 0.11
CA PHE A 51 -11.84 -45.32 -0.25
C PHE A 51 -12.80 -44.45 0.57
N HIS A 52 -13.82 -43.92 -0.11
CA HIS A 52 -14.85 -43.06 0.47
C HIS A 52 -16.24 -43.58 0.14
N ARG A 53 -17.12 -43.60 1.13
CA ARG A 53 -18.54 -43.97 0.94
C ARG A 53 -19.33 -42.82 0.34
N PRO A 54 -20.44 -43.08 -0.37
CA PRO A 54 -21.36 -42.04 -0.81
C PRO A 54 -21.75 -41.09 0.32
N GLY A 55 -21.74 -39.79 0.04
CA GLY A 55 -22.01 -38.70 0.99
C GLY A 55 -20.80 -38.24 1.81
N GLU A 56 -19.68 -38.98 1.83
CA GLU A 56 -18.47 -38.55 2.54
C GLU A 56 -17.78 -37.37 1.83
N LYS A 57 -17.29 -36.42 2.63
CA LYS A 57 -16.55 -35.25 2.16
C LYS A 57 -15.06 -35.38 2.45
N VAL A 58 -14.26 -34.91 1.51
CA VAL A 58 -12.82 -34.72 1.64
C VAL A 58 -12.52 -33.23 1.51
N TYR A 59 -11.80 -32.70 2.49
CA TYR A 59 -11.35 -31.32 2.52
C TYR A 59 -9.91 -31.25 2.01
N ILE A 60 -9.60 -30.21 1.24
CA ILE A 60 -8.26 -29.92 0.75
C ILE A 60 -7.71 -28.74 1.55
N ASN A 61 -6.55 -28.95 2.14
CA ASN A 61 -5.82 -27.94 2.90
C ASN A 61 -4.57 -27.56 2.12
N CYS A 62 -4.43 -26.29 1.76
CA CYS A 62 -3.20 -25.81 1.11
C CYS A 62 -2.03 -25.83 2.09
N ASN A 63 -0.85 -26.18 1.57
CA ASN A 63 0.40 -26.10 2.32
C ASN A 63 0.65 -24.65 2.76
N ALA A 64 1.41 -24.47 3.84
CA ALA A 64 1.77 -23.13 4.30
C ALA A 64 2.42 -22.32 3.16
N GLY A 65 1.89 -21.11 2.91
CA GLY A 65 2.35 -20.23 1.83
C GLY A 65 1.62 -20.38 0.49
N TYR A 66 0.63 -21.26 0.39
CA TYR A 66 -0.22 -21.42 -0.81
C TYR A 66 -1.66 -20.99 -0.53
N ILE A 67 -2.29 -20.37 -1.52
CA ILE A 67 -3.65 -19.85 -1.44
C ILE A 67 -4.65 -20.82 -2.07
N ARG A 68 -5.88 -20.81 -1.55
CA ARG A 68 -6.98 -21.63 -2.07
C ARG A 68 -7.51 -20.99 -3.35
N GLU A 69 -7.68 -21.78 -4.41
CA GLU A 69 -8.30 -21.27 -5.64
C GLU A 69 -9.81 -21.01 -5.50
N ASN A 70 -10.46 -21.65 -4.52
CA ASN A 70 -11.89 -21.46 -4.22
C ASN A 70 -12.17 -21.42 -2.71
N ASP A 71 -13.30 -20.83 -2.36
CA ASP A 71 -13.78 -20.84 -0.97
C ASP A 71 -14.18 -22.24 -0.49
N ASP A 72 -14.84 -23.01 -1.36
CA ASP A 72 -15.23 -24.40 -1.08
C ASP A 72 -14.16 -25.39 -1.58
N MET A 73 -13.13 -25.59 -0.76
CA MET A 73 -12.08 -26.60 -0.96
C MET A 73 -12.50 -27.99 -0.46
N SER A 74 -13.71 -28.44 -0.81
CA SER A 74 -14.18 -29.78 -0.45
C SER A 74 -14.75 -30.54 -1.65
N ILE A 75 -14.54 -31.85 -1.70
CA ILE A 75 -15.18 -32.74 -2.67
C ILE A 75 -16.03 -33.77 -1.93
N THR A 76 -17.15 -34.16 -2.54
CA THR A 76 -18.07 -35.13 -1.96
C THR A 76 -18.15 -36.36 -2.84
N CYS A 77 -18.12 -37.55 -2.25
CA CYS A 77 -18.37 -38.77 -3.00
C CYS A 77 -19.86 -38.91 -3.30
N THR A 78 -20.22 -39.08 -4.57
CA THR A 78 -21.62 -39.21 -5.00
C THR A 78 -22.12 -40.65 -4.84
N GLU A 79 -23.45 -40.82 -4.87
CA GLU A 79 -24.12 -42.15 -4.86
C GLU A 79 -23.70 -43.05 -6.03
N ASN A 80 -23.23 -42.47 -7.14
CA ASN A 80 -22.75 -43.22 -8.30
C ASN A 80 -21.27 -43.63 -8.19
N GLY A 81 -20.60 -43.34 -7.07
CA GLY A 81 -19.19 -43.68 -6.85
C GLY A 81 -18.20 -42.77 -7.58
N THR A 82 -18.62 -41.57 -7.97
CA THR A 82 -17.77 -40.54 -8.58
C THR A 82 -17.66 -39.30 -7.69
N TRP A 83 -16.60 -38.53 -7.84
CA TRP A 83 -16.42 -37.27 -7.10
C TRP A 83 -17.34 -36.16 -7.64
N SER A 84 -17.90 -35.35 -6.73
CA SER A 84 -18.87 -34.30 -7.06
C SER A 84 -18.32 -33.19 -7.94
N LYS A 85 -17.02 -32.89 -7.81
CA LYS A 85 -16.26 -31.96 -8.63
C LYS A 85 -14.80 -32.38 -8.62
N THR A 86 -14.13 -32.17 -9.74
CA THR A 86 -12.69 -32.44 -9.92
C THR A 86 -11.91 -31.20 -10.36
N ASP A 87 -12.62 -30.14 -10.72
CA ASP A 87 -12.05 -28.91 -11.25
C ASP A 87 -11.93 -27.85 -10.15
N ASN A 88 -10.91 -27.00 -10.27
CA ASN A 88 -10.63 -25.86 -9.39
C ASN A 88 -10.45 -26.24 -7.89
N LEU A 89 -9.84 -27.39 -7.65
CA LEU A 89 -9.46 -27.88 -6.33
C LEU A 89 -7.95 -27.78 -6.12
N GLY A 90 -7.37 -26.69 -6.61
CA GLY A 90 -5.94 -26.41 -6.56
C GLY A 90 -5.55 -25.46 -5.43
N CYS A 91 -4.28 -25.55 -5.06
CA CYS A 91 -3.61 -24.55 -4.23
C CYS A 91 -2.62 -23.81 -5.13
N SER A 92 -2.78 -22.50 -5.26
CA SER A 92 -1.92 -21.68 -6.11
C SER A 92 -0.88 -20.92 -5.29
N VAL A 93 0.23 -20.57 -5.95
CA VAL A 93 1.29 -19.77 -5.34
C VAL A 93 0.76 -18.35 -5.14
N ASP A 94 0.98 -17.78 -3.95
CA ASP A 94 0.81 -16.33 -3.79
C ASP A 94 1.98 -15.61 -4.47
N TYR A 95 1.75 -15.19 -5.71
CA TYR A 95 2.74 -14.49 -6.51
C TYR A 95 3.19 -13.16 -5.89
N ARG A 96 2.39 -12.53 -5.00
CA ARG A 96 2.78 -11.29 -4.33
C ARG A 96 3.86 -11.54 -3.28
N ILE A 97 3.72 -12.62 -2.51
CA ILE A 97 4.74 -13.04 -1.52
C ILE A 97 6.02 -13.45 -2.25
N GLN A 98 5.90 -14.26 -3.31
CA GLN A 98 7.05 -14.67 -4.11
C GLN A 98 7.77 -13.46 -4.73
N LEU A 99 7.02 -12.52 -5.29
CA LEU A 99 7.55 -11.29 -5.87
C LEU A 99 8.25 -10.43 -4.83
N SER A 100 7.60 -10.18 -3.68
CA SER A 100 8.17 -9.39 -2.57
C SER A 100 9.52 -9.97 -2.11
N ASN A 101 9.57 -11.27 -1.80
CA ASN A 101 10.82 -11.94 -1.43
C ASN A 101 11.90 -11.86 -2.52
N THR A 102 11.48 -11.87 -3.79
CA THR A 102 12.41 -11.78 -4.92
C THR A 102 12.92 -10.36 -5.11
N LEU A 103 12.10 -9.33 -4.94
CA LEU A 103 12.54 -7.94 -5.08
C LEU A 103 13.40 -7.48 -3.90
N LEU A 104 13.03 -7.88 -2.68
CA LEU A 104 13.65 -7.45 -1.43
C LEU A 104 14.77 -8.38 -0.95
N ALA A 105 15.26 -9.27 -1.82
CA ALA A 105 16.37 -10.16 -1.49
C ALA A 105 17.62 -9.34 -1.14
N THR A 106 18.23 -9.64 0.01
CA THR A 106 19.31 -8.82 0.61
C THR A 106 20.59 -8.75 -0.23
N ASP A 107 20.77 -9.68 -1.16
CA ASP A 107 21.88 -9.70 -2.12
C ASP A 107 21.65 -8.74 -3.31
N ARG A 108 20.43 -8.25 -3.50
CA ARG A 108 20.02 -7.43 -4.64
C ARG A 108 19.46 -6.07 -4.26
N TYR A 109 18.79 -5.96 -3.11
CA TYR A 109 18.15 -4.72 -2.68
C TYR A 109 18.58 -4.34 -1.27
N LEU A 110 19.01 -3.09 -1.13
CA LEU A 110 19.33 -2.47 0.15
C LEU A 110 18.61 -1.12 0.23
N PRO A 111 17.60 -0.96 1.10
CA PRO A 111 16.81 0.27 1.19
C PRO A 111 17.63 1.47 1.66
N GLN A 112 18.82 1.25 2.25
CA GLN A 112 19.71 2.33 2.68
C GLN A 112 20.48 3.00 1.53
N LEU A 113 20.41 2.44 0.32
CA LEU A 113 21.12 2.97 -0.84
C LEU A 113 20.13 3.60 -1.83
N PRO A 114 20.37 4.84 -2.29
CA PRO A 114 19.53 5.48 -3.28
C PRO A 114 19.52 4.67 -4.59
N PRO A 115 18.42 4.73 -5.36
CA PRO A 115 18.29 3.99 -6.61
C PRO A 115 19.29 4.38 -7.70
N SER A 116 19.94 5.54 -7.56
CA SER A 116 20.90 6.08 -8.51
C SER A 116 22.14 6.62 -7.80
N THR A 117 23.31 6.49 -8.44
CA THR A 117 24.58 7.07 -7.96
C THR A 117 24.69 8.57 -8.22
N GLY A 118 23.87 9.11 -9.13
CA GLY A 118 23.80 10.53 -9.45
C GLY A 118 22.69 11.23 -8.67
N HIS A 119 21.58 11.47 -9.36
CA HIS A 119 20.40 12.08 -8.76
C HIS A 119 19.18 11.17 -8.88
N VAL A 120 18.26 11.35 -7.93
CA VAL A 120 16.95 10.72 -7.91
C VAL A 120 15.92 11.83 -8.07
N ASN A 121 15.21 11.82 -9.20
CA ASN A 121 14.12 12.75 -9.43
C ASN A 121 12.89 12.27 -8.66
N ILE A 122 12.35 13.15 -7.84
CA ILE A 122 11.17 12.89 -7.02
C ILE A 122 10.11 13.89 -7.44
N SER A 123 8.99 13.35 -7.91
CA SER A 123 7.79 14.11 -8.26
C SER A 123 6.95 14.33 -7.01
N PHE A 124 6.34 15.51 -6.91
CA PHE A 124 5.52 15.89 -5.78
C PHE A 124 4.11 16.28 -6.21
N GLU A 125 3.16 15.82 -5.43
CA GLU A 125 1.79 16.33 -5.41
C GLU A 125 1.41 16.62 -3.96
N ALA A 126 0.52 17.58 -3.72
CA ALA A 126 0.00 17.82 -2.39
C ALA A 126 -1.45 18.27 -2.39
N ALA A 127 -2.12 18.06 -1.27
CA ALA A 127 -3.47 18.54 -1.03
C ALA A 127 -3.58 19.08 0.40
N VAL A 128 -4.39 20.12 0.55
CA VAL A 128 -4.90 20.54 1.86
C VAL A 128 -6.13 19.68 2.14
N VAL A 129 -6.05 18.79 3.13
CA VAL A 129 -7.18 17.94 3.52
C VAL A 129 -8.15 18.75 4.36
N GLU A 130 -7.64 19.51 5.34
CA GLU A 130 -8.44 20.35 6.22
C GLU A 130 -7.58 21.47 6.81
N ILE A 131 -8.12 22.70 6.87
CA ILE A 131 -7.55 23.79 7.68
C ILE A 131 -8.29 23.80 9.01
N ILE A 132 -7.61 23.41 10.08
CA ILE A 132 -8.21 23.25 11.41
C ILE A 132 -8.22 24.58 12.15
N ASP A 133 -7.12 25.32 12.12
CA ASP A 133 -6.99 26.64 12.76
C ASP A 133 -6.05 27.56 11.98
N ALA A 134 -6.38 28.85 11.97
CA ALA A 134 -5.57 29.90 11.36
C ALA A 134 -5.55 31.11 12.30
N ASP A 135 -4.45 31.26 13.02
CA ASP A 135 -4.25 32.31 14.01
C ASP A 135 -3.43 33.45 13.40
N GLU A 136 -4.16 34.45 12.91
CA GLU A 136 -3.60 35.69 12.35
C GLU A 136 -2.66 36.41 13.33
N LYS A 137 -2.98 36.40 14.63
CA LYS A 137 -2.23 37.15 15.64
C LYS A 137 -0.88 36.50 15.92
N ASN A 138 -0.85 35.18 15.97
CA ASN A 138 0.37 34.41 16.22
C ASN A 138 1.06 33.96 14.92
N GLU A 139 0.54 34.34 13.75
CA GLU A 139 1.07 34.00 12.43
C GLU A 139 1.26 32.49 12.24
N HIS A 140 0.27 31.72 12.68
CA HIS A 140 0.30 30.25 12.61
C HIS A 140 -0.93 29.69 11.92
N MET A 141 -0.73 28.60 11.18
CA MET A 141 -1.80 27.77 10.67
C MET A 141 -1.55 26.32 11.05
N PHE A 142 -2.61 25.66 11.48
CA PHE A 142 -2.66 24.24 11.81
C PHE A 142 -3.68 23.54 10.92
N GLY A 143 -3.28 22.45 10.29
CA GLY A 143 -4.17 21.72 9.40
C GLY A 143 -3.68 20.32 9.06
N SER A 144 -4.55 19.55 8.41
CA SER A 144 -4.23 18.26 7.83
C SER A 144 -3.79 18.44 6.38
N MET A 145 -2.60 17.95 6.07
CA MET A 145 -1.98 18.06 4.75
C MET A 145 -1.64 16.67 4.24
N ALA A 146 -1.83 16.48 2.94
CA ALA A 146 -1.44 15.27 2.23
C ALA A 146 -0.32 15.56 1.24
N PHE A 147 0.66 14.66 1.17
CA PHE A 147 1.76 14.71 0.21
C PHE A 147 1.88 13.38 -0.51
N ARG A 148 2.09 13.42 -1.81
CA ARG A 148 2.50 12.27 -2.62
C ARG A 148 3.89 12.51 -3.16
N LEU A 149 4.79 11.59 -2.84
CA LEU A 149 6.13 11.54 -3.39
C LEU A 149 6.23 10.36 -4.34
N SER A 150 6.67 10.60 -5.57
CA SER A 150 6.86 9.54 -6.56
C SER A 150 8.26 9.56 -7.16
N TRP A 151 8.94 8.43 -7.21
CA TRP A 151 10.25 8.30 -7.85
C TRP A 151 10.40 6.97 -8.58
N LYS A 152 11.47 6.86 -9.38
CA LYS A 152 11.79 5.63 -10.10
C LYS A 152 12.87 4.83 -9.38
N ASP A 153 12.59 3.56 -9.10
CA ASP A 153 13.56 2.57 -8.64
C ASP A 153 13.53 1.32 -9.52
N ASN A 154 14.42 1.27 -10.52
CA ASN A 154 14.48 0.17 -11.47
C ASN A 154 14.84 -1.18 -10.80
N ARG A 155 15.42 -1.17 -9.59
CA ARG A 155 15.75 -2.40 -8.84
C ARG A 155 14.48 -3.11 -8.37
N LEU A 156 13.38 -2.37 -8.25
CA LEU A 156 12.06 -2.87 -7.87
C LEU A 156 11.15 -3.13 -9.09
N SER A 157 11.70 -3.22 -10.30
CA SER A 157 10.93 -3.54 -11.51
C SER A 157 10.79 -5.05 -11.74
N TRP A 158 9.68 -5.48 -12.32
CA TRP A 158 9.44 -6.88 -12.69
C TRP A 158 8.58 -7.03 -13.94
N THR A 159 8.51 -8.25 -14.46
CA THR A 159 7.61 -8.60 -15.57
C THR A 159 6.33 -9.22 -15.01
N PRO A 160 5.14 -8.58 -15.12
CA PRO A 160 3.89 -9.09 -14.53
C PRO A 160 3.56 -10.52 -14.92
N SER A 161 3.81 -10.91 -16.18
CA SER A 161 3.51 -12.25 -16.68
C SER A 161 4.28 -13.38 -15.98
N LYS A 162 5.38 -13.08 -15.28
CA LYS A 162 6.12 -14.06 -14.46
C LYS A 162 5.55 -14.24 -13.05
N TYR A 163 4.72 -13.32 -12.60
CA TYR A 163 4.19 -13.26 -11.24
C TYR A 163 2.67 -13.13 -11.26
N GLY A 164 1.97 -14.01 -11.99
CA GLY A 164 0.51 -14.05 -11.98
C GLY A 164 -0.18 -12.77 -12.47
N ASN A 165 0.46 -11.99 -13.35
CA ASN A 165 0.01 -10.68 -13.82
C ASN A 165 -0.16 -9.62 -12.71
N VAL A 166 0.58 -9.76 -11.60
CA VAL A 166 0.68 -8.70 -10.58
C VAL A 166 1.34 -7.49 -11.22
N THR A 167 0.63 -6.36 -11.30
CA THR A 167 1.12 -5.09 -11.88
C THR A 167 1.54 -4.08 -10.82
N GLN A 168 1.15 -4.30 -9.56
CA GLN A 168 1.40 -3.42 -8.44
C GLN A 168 1.61 -4.24 -7.16
N LEU A 169 2.48 -3.76 -6.29
CA LEU A 169 2.80 -4.35 -4.99
C LEU A 169 2.77 -3.25 -3.93
N VAL A 170 2.19 -3.54 -2.77
CA VAL A 170 2.22 -2.65 -1.60
C VAL A 170 3.28 -3.16 -0.65
N LEU A 171 4.22 -2.29 -0.27
CA LEU A 171 5.33 -2.52 0.64
C LEU A 171 5.27 -1.51 1.80
N THR A 172 6.22 -1.58 2.73
CA THR A 172 6.35 -0.59 3.80
C THR A 172 7.52 0.36 3.54
N THR A 173 7.54 1.51 4.22
CA THR A 173 8.68 2.46 4.18
C THR A 173 10.00 1.88 4.67
N GLU A 174 9.98 0.74 5.37
CA GLU A 174 11.17 0.04 5.88
C GLU A 174 11.78 -0.90 4.82
N ASP A 175 10.94 -1.37 3.89
CA ASP A 175 11.33 -2.31 2.84
C ASP A 175 12.02 -1.63 1.65
N VAL A 176 11.78 -0.33 1.46
CA VAL A 176 12.22 0.43 0.28
C VAL A 176 13.05 1.64 0.68
N TRP A 177 13.93 2.08 -0.22
CA TRP A 177 14.60 3.37 -0.08
C TRP A 177 13.56 4.49 -0.12
N ILE A 178 13.56 5.36 0.88
CA ILE A 178 12.76 6.58 0.93
C ILE A 178 13.66 7.82 0.95
N PRO A 179 13.24 8.94 0.34
CA PRO A 179 14.03 10.17 0.36
C PRO A 179 14.11 10.77 1.76
N ASN A 180 15.27 11.31 2.12
CA ASN A 180 15.44 12.02 3.39
C ASN A 180 14.92 13.45 3.29
N ILE A 181 13.69 13.65 3.77
CA ILE A 181 12.95 14.92 3.70
C ILE A 181 12.74 15.54 5.08
N TYR A 182 12.69 16.87 5.13
CA TYR A 182 12.36 17.63 6.34
C TYR A 182 11.41 18.78 6.02
N LEU A 183 10.67 19.22 7.04
CA LEU A 183 9.78 20.38 6.93
C LEU A 183 10.53 21.69 7.18
N ILE A 184 10.30 22.65 6.31
CA ILE A 184 10.76 24.04 6.45
C ILE A 184 9.59 24.86 7.03
N ARG A 185 9.89 25.74 8.00
CA ARG A 185 8.93 26.60 8.71
C ARG A 185 7.86 25.87 9.55
N ASN A 186 8.04 24.57 9.80
CA ASN A 186 7.22 23.87 10.77
C ASN A 186 7.42 24.48 12.18
N SER A 187 6.32 24.74 12.88
CA SER A 187 6.30 25.30 14.24
C SER A 187 5.92 24.27 15.30
N ASP A 188 5.76 23.00 14.91
CA ASP A 188 5.60 21.89 15.86
C ASP A 188 6.96 21.33 16.28
N ALA A 189 7.42 21.74 17.46
CA ALA A 189 8.67 21.27 18.05
C ALA A 189 8.72 19.75 18.30
N LYS A 190 7.59 19.02 18.20
CA LYS A 190 7.54 17.56 18.35
C LYS A 190 7.65 16.81 17.04
N PHE A 191 7.56 17.49 15.89
CA PHE A 191 7.70 16.84 14.60
C PHE A 191 9.12 16.31 14.44
N SER A 192 9.25 15.00 14.24
CA SER A 192 10.54 14.34 14.01
C SER A 192 10.66 13.73 12.61
N MET A 193 9.60 13.09 12.14
CA MET A 193 9.54 12.38 10.85
C MET A 193 8.07 12.09 10.52
N PHE A 194 7.76 11.96 9.24
CA PHE A 194 6.47 11.46 8.79
C PHE A 194 6.21 10.02 9.26
N PRO A 195 4.94 9.65 9.50
CA PRO A 195 4.59 8.30 9.94
C PRO A 195 4.95 7.25 8.89
N ALA A 196 5.22 6.04 9.35
CA ALA A 196 5.33 4.88 8.46
C ALA A 196 3.99 4.68 7.73
N ALA A 197 4.06 4.58 6.40
CA ALA A 197 2.89 4.47 5.54
C ALA A 197 3.10 3.36 4.49
N PRO A 198 2.02 2.79 3.94
CA PRO A 198 2.12 1.90 2.79
C PRO A 198 2.79 2.61 1.61
N VAL A 199 3.72 1.91 0.96
CA VAL A 199 4.39 2.36 -0.26
C VAL A 199 3.91 1.50 -1.41
N THR A 200 3.48 2.15 -2.47
CA THR A 200 3.00 1.49 -3.67
C THR A 200 4.14 1.39 -4.67
N VAL A 201 4.37 0.20 -5.22
CA VAL A 201 5.35 -0.02 -6.29
C VAL A 201 4.65 -0.61 -7.50
N THR A 202 4.87 -0.05 -8.68
CA THR A 202 4.36 -0.57 -9.95
C THR A 202 5.39 -1.46 -10.64
N SER A 203 4.92 -2.32 -11.55
CA SER A 203 5.77 -3.30 -12.22
C SER A 203 6.92 -2.70 -13.04
N ASP A 204 6.76 -1.47 -13.52
CA ASP A 204 7.80 -0.74 -14.22
C ASP A 204 8.82 -0.09 -13.26
N GLY A 205 8.62 -0.18 -11.94
CA GLY A 205 9.52 0.34 -10.90
C GLY A 205 9.23 1.79 -10.50
N GLU A 206 8.02 2.29 -10.71
CA GLU A 206 7.58 3.55 -10.09
C GLU A 206 7.17 3.28 -8.64
N VAL A 207 7.64 4.12 -7.74
CA VAL A 207 7.39 4.02 -6.30
C VAL A 207 6.62 5.27 -5.90
N GLY A 208 5.45 5.09 -5.28
CA GLY A 208 4.59 6.14 -4.77
C GLY A 208 4.43 6.03 -3.26
N TRP A 209 4.69 7.13 -2.55
CA TRP A 209 4.57 7.25 -1.11
C TRP A 209 3.60 8.38 -0.76
N ASP A 210 2.41 7.99 -0.31
CA ASP A 210 1.36 8.90 0.13
C ASP A 210 1.44 9.09 1.65
N ILE A 211 1.51 10.34 2.08
CA ILE A 211 1.64 10.75 3.48
C ILE A 211 0.49 11.68 3.82
N VAL A 212 -0.12 11.50 4.98
CA VAL A 212 -1.07 12.45 5.57
C VAL A 212 -0.60 12.76 6.97
N ASP A 213 -0.49 14.05 7.31
CA ASP A 213 -0.05 14.47 8.63
C ASP A 213 -0.72 15.77 9.08
N LEU A 214 -0.73 15.99 10.39
CA LEU A 214 -1.18 17.23 11.03
C LEU A 214 0.02 18.15 11.20
N LEU A 215 0.03 19.27 10.49
CA LEU A 215 1.16 20.18 10.45
C LEU A 215 0.79 21.57 10.96
N THR A 216 1.68 22.13 11.76
CA THR A 216 1.66 23.55 12.14
C THR A 216 2.78 24.26 11.40
N THR A 217 2.47 25.36 10.71
CA THR A 217 3.46 26.17 9.98
C THR A 217 3.40 27.63 10.44
N THR A 218 4.55 28.31 10.35
CA THR A 218 4.62 29.77 10.48
C THR A 218 4.27 30.43 9.16
N CYS A 219 3.35 31.39 9.22
CA CYS A 219 2.84 32.12 8.08
C CYS A 219 3.40 33.54 8.02
N ASP A 220 3.29 34.17 6.85
CA ASP A 220 3.62 35.57 6.64
C ASP A 220 2.30 36.37 6.52
N LEU A 221 2.07 37.33 7.44
CA LEU A 221 0.88 38.19 7.45
C LEU A 221 1.10 39.46 6.62
N GLU A 222 0.14 39.80 5.76
CA GLU A 222 0.13 41.05 4.99
C GLU A 222 -1.06 41.93 5.43
N PRO A 223 -0.85 42.90 6.33
CA PRO A 223 -1.91 43.75 6.89
C PRO A 223 -2.34 44.90 5.96
N ALA A 224 -1.86 44.93 4.71
CA ALA A 224 -2.10 46.04 3.79
C ALA A 224 -3.59 46.24 3.40
N LEU A 225 -4.45 45.26 3.65
CA LEU A 225 -5.85 45.25 3.20
C LEU A 225 -6.88 45.21 4.33
N PHE A 226 -6.50 45.59 5.55
CA PHE A 226 -7.43 45.68 6.69
C PHE A 226 -8.78 46.31 6.27
N PRO A 227 -9.94 45.66 6.54
CA PRO A 227 -10.18 44.48 7.39
C PRO A 227 -10.19 43.12 6.64
N PHE A 228 -9.66 43.07 5.41
CA PHE A 228 -9.53 41.86 4.58
C PHE A 228 -8.08 41.36 4.58
N ASP A 229 -7.54 41.13 5.78
CA ASP A 229 -6.16 40.72 5.96
C ASP A 229 -5.93 39.34 5.32
N THR A 230 -4.74 39.18 4.75
CA THR A 230 -4.34 37.93 4.09
C THR A 230 -3.10 37.37 4.75
N MET A 231 -3.10 36.07 4.96
CA MET A 231 -1.97 35.34 5.53
C MET A 231 -1.53 34.26 4.55
N THR A 232 -0.24 34.23 4.24
CA THR A 232 0.35 33.20 3.38
C THR A 232 1.11 32.20 4.24
N CYS A 233 0.67 30.95 4.21
CA CYS A 233 1.19 29.86 5.02
C CYS A 233 1.91 28.85 4.13
N PRO A 234 3.25 28.93 4.00
CA PRO A 234 4.01 27.94 3.26
C PRO A 234 4.18 26.66 4.08
N VAL A 235 3.89 25.52 3.49
CA VAL A 235 4.32 24.20 3.98
C VAL A 235 5.32 23.65 2.98
N CYS A 236 6.60 23.67 3.34
CA CYS A 236 7.68 23.35 2.42
C CYS A 236 8.46 22.11 2.87
N LEU A 237 8.82 21.27 1.90
CA LEU A 237 9.68 20.11 2.07
C LEU A 237 11.04 20.39 1.44
N GLY A 238 12.10 20.10 2.17
CA GLY A 238 13.49 20.12 1.68
C GLY A 238 14.14 18.75 1.77
N THR A 239 15.26 18.58 1.07
CA THR A 239 16.10 17.36 1.12
C THR A 239 17.36 17.60 1.94
N THR A 240 17.78 16.61 2.70
CA THR A 240 19.02 16.71 3.49
C THR A 240 20.28 16.48 2.64
N THR A 241 20.15 15.83 1.48
CA THR A 241 21.27 15.51 0.59
C THR A 241 21.06 16.05 -0.83
N SER A 242 22.15 16.08 -1.62
CA SER A 242 22.12 16.50 -3.02
C SER A 242 21.73 15.38 -4.00
N VAL A 243 21.48 14.17 -3.49
CA VAL A 243 21.06 13.02 -4.29
C VAL A 243 19.60 13.21 -4.72
N GLU A 244 18.74 13.61 -3.79
CA GLU A 244 17.35 13.88 -4.04
C GLU A 244 17.18 15.20 -4.81
N ARG A 245 16.36 15.18 -5.86
CA ARG A 245 15.94 16.38 -6.59
C ARG A 245 14.44 16.39 -6.72
N PHE A 246 13.84 17.43 -6.16
CA PHE A 246 12.41 17.65 -6.29
C PHE A 246 12.12 18.28 -7.64
N ASN A 247 11.17 17.69 -8.34
CA ASN A 247 10.79 18.08 -9.68
C ASN A 247 9.27 18.14 -9.74
N CYS A 248 8.75 19.08 -10.53
CA CYS A 248 7.34 19.06 -10.89
C CYS A 248 7.09 17.98 -11.95
N PRO A 249 6.02 17.18 -11.85
CA PRO A 249 5.62 16.31 -12.94
C PRO A 249 5.42 17.14 -14.20
N VAL A 250 6.14 16.83 -15.28
CA VAL A 250 5.94 17.51 -16.57
C VAL A 250 4.69 16.90 -17.19
N GLU A 251 3.66 17.71 -17.46
CA GLU A 251 2.52 17.26 -18.27
C GLU A 251 3.02 16.88 -19.67
N GLN A 252 3.27 15.60 -19.89
CA GLN A 252 3.41 15.06 -21.23
C GLN A 252 2.01 14.71 -21.72
N GLY A 253 1.59 15.36 -22.82
CA GLY A 253 0.23 15.32 -23.30
C GLY A 253 -0.34 13.92 -23.52
N ASN A 254 -1.66 13.81 -23.28
CA ASN A 254 -2.54 12.67 -23.60
C ASN A 254 -2.21 11.30 -22.98
N GLU A 255 -1.53 11.25 -21.84
CA GLU A 255 -1.63 10.08 -20.96
C GLU A 255 -2.72 10.33 -19.94
N LYS A 256 -3.67 9.38 -19.83
CA LYS A 256 -4.63 9.39 -18.72
C LYS A 256 -3.82 9.41 -17.41
N PRO A 257 -4.19 10.23 -16.41
CA PRO A 257 -3.56 10.14 -15.10
C PRO A 257 -3.54 8.68 -14.68
N LEU A 258 -2.38 8.17 -14.28
CA LEU A 258 -2.33 6.91 -13.57
C LEU A 258 -3.30 7.08 -12.39
N GLU A 259 -4.42 6.36 -12.41
CA GLU A 259 -5.33 6.31 -11.27
C GLU A 259 -4.55 5.61 -10.15
N SER A 260 -3.78 6.38 -9.41
CA SER A 260 -3.33 5.95 -8.10
C SER A 260 -4.60 5.79 -7.29
N GLU A 261 -4.95 4.56 -6.91
CA GLU A 261 -6.01 4.26 -5.94
C GLU A 261 -5.60 4.82 -4.57
N SER A 262 -5.57 6.14 -4.44
CA SER A 262 -5.38 6.82 -3.18
C SER A 262 -6.74 7.28 -2.68
N TYR A 263 -6.95 7.09 -1.39
CA TYR A 263 -8.15 7.54 -0.72
C TYR A 263 -8.22 9.08 -0.61
N ILE A 264 -7.11 9.77 -0.89
CA ILE A 264 -7.01 11.23 -0.85
C ILE A 264 -7.37 11.76 -2.24
N GLU A 265 -8.54 12.37 -2.35
CA GLU A 265 -8.95 13.08 -3.55
C GLU A 265 -8.20 14.43 -3.67
N HIS A 266 -8.06 14.97 -4.88
CA HIS A 266 -7.56 16.33 -5.17
C HIS A 266 -6.07 16.61 -4.87
N PHE A 267 -5.18 15.63 -5.03
CA PHE A 267 -3.75 15.94 -5.14
C PHE A 267 -3.48 16.93 -6.28
N MET A 268 -2.92 18.09 -5.93
CA MET A 268 -2.50 19.09 -6.89
C MET A 268 -1.08 18.85 -7.36
N LYS A 269 -0.85 19.05 -8.66
CA LYS A 269 0.48 19.09 -9.26
C LYS A 269 1.01 20.53 -9.29
N CYS A 270 2.31 20.69 -9.54
CA CYS A 270 2.85 22.02 -9.75
C CYS A 270 2.18 22.72 -10.92
N GLY A 271 1.88 24.01 -10.74
CA GLY A 271 1.21 24.80 -11.77
C GLY A 271 -0.31 24.68 -11.77
N ASP A 272 -0.87 23.68 -11.08
CA ASP A 272 -2.28 23.67 -10.76
C ASP A 272 -2.60 24.84 -9.82
N GLN A 273 -3.75 25.47 -10.04
CA GLN A 273 -4.33 26.42 -9.10
C GLN A 273 -5.72 25.90 -8.73
N GLN A 274 -5.85 25.42 -7.50
CA GLN A 274 -7.13 25.02 -6.95
C GLN A 274 -7.63 26.13 -6.05
N LYS A 275 -8.85 26.55 -6.33
CA LYS A 275 -9.61 27.43 -5.48
C LYS A 275 -10.73 26.59 -4.88
N GLU A 276 -10.54 26.17 -3.65
CA GLU A 276 -11.58 25.48 -2.91
C GLU A 276 -12.05 26.37 -1.78
N VAL A 277 -13.36 26.55 -1.67
CA VAL A 277 -13.96 27.30 -0.58
C VAL A 277 -14.01 26.36 0.62
N VAL A 278 -12.87 26.14 1.28
CA VAL A 278 -12.82 25.40 2.55
C VAL A 278 -13.18 26.37 3.67
N ASP A 279 -14.44 26.33 4.08
CA ASP A 279 -14.99 26.99 5.27
C ASP A 279 -14.58 28.47 5.46
N GLN A 280 -14.62 28.97 6.71
CA GLN A 280 -14.63 30.39 7.09
C GLN A 280 -13.48 31.26 6.52
N TRP A 281 -12.43 30.67 5.97
CA TRP A 281 -11.16 31.32 5.64
C TRP A 281 -10.93 31.60 4.15
N ASN A 282 -11.84 31.18 3.25
CA ASN A 282 -11.73 31.38 1.79
C ASN A 282 -10.31 31.11 1.24
N ALA A 283 -9.73 29.96 1.61
CA ALA A 283 -8.34 29.66 1.31
C ALA A 283 -8.12 29.32 -0.17
N GLU A 284 -6.99 29.74 -0.72
CA GLU A 284 -6.51 29.37 -2.05
C GLU A 284 -5.12 28.76 -1.89
N TRP A 285 -4.81 27.66 -2.57
CA TRP A 285 -3.47 27.08 -2.47
C TRP A 285 -2.87 26.71 -3.81
N THR A 286 -1.54 26.69 -3.82
CA THR A 286 -0.73 26.46 -5.00
C THR A 286 0.51 25.65 -4.65
N VAL A 287 0.95 24.83 -5.59
CA VAL A 287 2.13 23.98 -5.43
C VAL A 287 3.26 24.49 -6.33
N PHE A 288 4.43 24.68 -5.73
CA PHE A 288 5.65 25.09 -6.44
C PHE A 288 6.85 24.27 -6.02
N VAL A 289 7.77 24.06 -6.95
CA VAL A 289 9.12 23.58 -6.65
C VAL A 289 10.11 24.66 -7.08
N PHE A 290 10.92 25.14 -6.14
CA PHE A 290 11.95 26.15 -6.39
C PHE A 290 13.27 25.72 -5.76
N LEU A 291 14.36 25.68 -6.54
CA LEU A 291 15.68 25.24 -6.07
C LEU A 291 15.67 23.89 -5.33
N PHE A 292 14.91 22.91 -5.83
CA PHE A 292 14.72 21.59 -5.20
C PHE A 292 14.02 21.61 -3.83
N VAL A 293 13.38 22.72 -3.47
CA VAL A 293 12.47 22.83 -2.34
C VAL A 293 11.05 22.78 -2.87
N PHE A 294 10.26 21.85 -2.34
CA PHE A 294 8.84 21.75 -2.63
C PHE A 294 8.08 22.63 -1.63
N CYS A 295 7.07 23.38 -2.09
CA CYS A 295 6.25 24.22 -1.24
C CYS A 295 4.78 24.19 -1.67
N LEU A 296 3.91 23.88 -0.71
CA LEU A 296 2.47 24.12 -0.75
C LEU A 296 2.21 25.48 -0.09
N PHE A 297 1.86 26.48 -0.89
CA PHE A 297 1.51 27.81 -0.39
C PHE A 297 0.01 27.92 -0.21
N ILE A 298 -0.43 28.19 1.02
CA ILE A 298 -1.84 28.33 1.37
C ILE A 298 -2.11 29.79 1.72
N LEU A 299 -2.93 30.46 0.92
CA LEU A 299 -3.36 31.83 1.13
C LEU A 299 -4.72 31.84 1.83
N CYS A 300 -4.74 32.22 3.10
CA CYS A 300 -5.98 32.40 3.86
C CYS A 300 -6.45 33.87 3.76
N ARG A 301 -7.74 34.08 3.46
CA ARG A 301 -8.36 35.41 3.38
C ARG A 301 -9.36 35.59 4.52
N PHE A 302 -9.02 36.44 5.47
CA PHE A 302 -9.86 36.71 6.62
C PHE A 302 -10.89 37.77 6.22
N ILE A 303 -12.16 37.42 6.25
CA ILE A 303 -13.21 38.44 6.35
C ILE A 303 -13.36 38.68 7.84
N LEU A 304 -12.78 39.76 8.38
CA LEU A 304 -13.17 40.22 9.71
C LEU A 304 -14.65 40.60 9.66
N VAL A 305 -15.53 39.63 9.86
CA VAL A 305 -16.89 39.91 10.28
C VAL A 305 -16.72 40.57 11.65
N ILE A 306 -17.06 41.85 11.73
CA ILE A 306 -16.98 42.73 12.90
C ILE A 306 -17.66 42.13 14.17
N SER A 307 -18.26 40.93 14.11
CA SER A 307 -18.96 40.29 15.22
C SER A 307 -18.05 39.76 16.36
N LYS A 308 -16.78 39.42 16.11
CA LYS A 308 -15.89 38.95 17.21
C LYS A 308 -15.35 40.08 18.10
N GLN A 309 -15.24 41.32 17.59
CA GLN A 309 -14.89 42.49 18.41
C GLN A 309 -16.07 42.97 19.28
N VAL A 310 -17.32 42.69 18.89
CA VAL A 310 -18.49 43.04 19.72
C VAL A 310 -18.65 42.10 20.91
N SER A 311 -18.20 40.84 20.81
CA SER A 311 -18.35 39.86 21.91
C SER A 311 -17.36 40.10 23.06
N TYR A 312 -16.16 40.63 22.79
CA TYR A 312 -15.20 41.00 23.85
C TYR A 312 -15.50 42.36 24.50
N SER A 313 -16.23 43.25 23.82
CA SER A 313 -16.66 44.54 24.39
C SER A 313 -17.92 44.43 25.27
N LEU A 314 -18.63 43.30 25.26
CA LEU A 314 -19.86 43.11 26.04
C LEU A 314 -19.68 42.30 27.34
N ASN A 315 -18.46 41.81 27.62
CA ASN A 315 -18.13 41.10 28.87
C ASN A 315 -17.10 41.86 29.72
N LYS A 316 -17.18 43.19 29.75
CA LYS A 316 -16.41 44.05 30.67
C LYS A 316 -17.34 44.76 31.63
#